data_AF-A0A660RZD8-F1
#
_entry.id   AF-A0A660RZD8-F1
#
_cell.length_a   1.000
_cell.length_b   1.000
_cell.length_c   1.000
_cell.angle_alpha   90.00
_cell.angle_beta   90.00
_cell.angle_gamma   90.00
#
_symmetry.space_group_name_H-M   'P 1'
#
loop_
_entity.id
_entity.type
_entity.pdbx_description
1 polymer ?
#
loop_
_entity_poly.entity_id
_entity_poly.type
_entity_poly.pdbx_seq_one_letter_code
_entity_poly.pdbx_strand_id
1 'polypeptide(L)'
;MRIEKEGFKELVEKIENIENLKELKEIGKELLQFESNGYKRAVLEIYKEKKETLIKDVINNKESLRIIKNMILFGNEETRKFASRLIYALGEEKVYDSTVVSYLLELYKQSNGNGEVNGVEKEENA
;
A
#
# COMPACT_ATOMS: atom_id res chain seq x y z
N MET A 1 -20.31 0.02 -33.16
CA MET A 1 -20.13 1.05 -32.12
C MET A 1 -21.03 0.89 -30.87
N ARG A 2 -22.19 0.17 -30.90
CA ARG A 2 -22.97 -0.15 -29.68
C ARG A 2 -22.25 -1.12 -28.72
N ILE A 3 -21.61 -2.15 -29.28
CA ILE A 3 -20.90 -3.20 -28.54
C ILE A 3 -19.76 -2.64 -27.69
N GLU A 4 -18.98 -1.68 -28.21
CA GLU A 4 -17.91 -1.04 -27.44
C GLU A 4 -18.44 -0.23 -26.25
N LYS A 5 -19.59 0.45 -26.40
CA LYS A 5 -20.21 1.22 -25.32
C LYS A 5 -20.68 0.33 -24.17
N GLU A 6 -21.27 -0.83 -24.47
CA GLU A 6 -21.67 -1.81 -23.46
C GLU A 6 -20.45 -2.38 -22.73
N GLY A 7 -19.37 -2.71 -23.45
CA GLY A 7 -18.12 -3.18 -22.84
C GLY A 7 -17.45 -2.15 -21.92
N PHE A 8 -17.45 -0.86 -22.29
CA PHE A 8 -16.95 0.19 -21.39
C PHE A 8 -17.83 0.40 -20.16
N LYS A 9 -19.16 0.26 -20.29
CA LYS A 9 -20.09 0.35 -19.16
C LYS A 9 -19.83 -0.78 -18.15
N GLU A 10 -19.70 -2.01 -18.62
CA GLU A 10 -19.36 -3.16 -17.77
C GLU A 10 -18.01 -2.96 -17.07
N LEU A 11 -17.00 -2.39 -17.76
CA LEU A 11 -15.71 -2.07 -17.15
C LEU A 11 -15.84 -1.05 -16.02
N VAL A 12 -16.65 0.00 -16.18
CA VAL A 12 -16.88 0.99 -15.12
C VAL A 12 -17.53 0.33 -13.91
N GLU A 13 -18.60 -0.46 -14.11
CA GLU A 13 -19.27 -1.19 -13.04
C GLU A 13 -18.32 -2.16 -12.33
N LYS A 14 -17.45 -2.86 -13.08
CA LYS A 14 -16.41 -3.70 -12.50
C LYS A 14 -15.43 -2.87 -11.66
N ILE A 15 -14.97 -1.72 -12.15
CA ILE A 15 -13.99 -0.85 -11.46
C ILE A 15 -14.54 -0.32 -10.13
N GLU A 16 -15.79 0.14 -10.12
CA GLU A 16 -16.42 0.71 -8.92
C GLU A 16 -16.51 -0.33 -7.79
N ASN A 17 -16.74 -1.60 -8.13
CA ASN A 17 -16.92 -2.70 -7.19
C ASN A 17 -15.63 -3.46 -6.81
N ILE A 18 -14.46 -3.04 -7.30
CA ILE A 18 -13.18 -3.69 -6.94
C ILE A 18 -12.90 -3.53 -5.45
N GLU A 19 -12.50 -4.63 -4.80
CA GLU A 19 -12.15 -4.64 -3.37
C GLU A 19 -10.63 -4.71 -3.12
N ASN A 20 -9.84 -5.15 -4.11
CA ASN A 20 -8.40 -5.35 -3.92
C ASN A 20 -7.55 -5.09 -5.19
N LEU A 21 -6.24 -4.96 -4.99
CA LEU A 21 -5.29 -4.66 -6.06
C LEU A 21 -5.12 -5.79 -7.09
N LYS A 22 -5.48 -7.03 -6.74
CA LYS A 22 -5.37 -8.17 -7.67
C LYS A 22 -6.46 -8.10 -8.73
N GLU A 23 -7.70 -7.86 -8.33
CA GLU A 23 -8.84 -7.63 -9.23
C GLU A 23 -8.61 -6.41 -10.14
N LEU A 24 -8.07 -5.32 -9.58
CA LEU A 24 -7.69 -4.14 -10.33
C LEU A 24 -6.65 -4.44 -11.43
N LYS A 25 -5.71 -5.36 -11.17
CA LYS A 25 -4.71 -5.76 -12.18
C LYS A 25 -5.35 -6.50 -13.35
N GLU A 26 -6.32 -7.37 -13.09
CA GLU A 26 -7.02 -8.11 -14.15
C GLU A 26 -7.87 -7.16 -15.02
N ILE A 27 -8.58 -6.22 -14.41
CA ILE A 27 -9.34 -5.19 -15.14
C ILE A 27 -8.41 -4.31 -15.99
N GLY A 28 -7.21 -3.99 -15.49
CA GLY A 28 -6.20 -3.28 -16.27
C GLY A 28 -5.78 -4.04 -17.54
N LYS A 29 -5.71 -5.38 -17.50
CA LYS A 29 -5.44 -6.20 -18.68
C LYS A 29 -6.61 -6.20 -19.66
N GLU A 30 -7.84 -6.27 -19.17
CA GLU A 30 -9.05 -6.15 -20.01
C GLU A 30 -9.06 -4.81 -20.75
N LEU A 31 -8.79 -3.70 -20.05
CA LEU A 31 -8.68 -2.35 -20.61
C LEU A 31 -7.65 -2.24 -21.75
N LEU A 32 -6.55 -2.99 -21.70
CA LEU A 32 -5.53 -2.99 -22.76
C LEU A 32 -6.05 -3.57 -24.07
N GLN A 33 -7.06 -4.45 -24.03
CA GLN A 33 -7.63 -5.10 -25.22
C GLN A 33 -8.52 -4.17 -26.05
N PHE A 34 -9.03 -3.07 -25.47
CA PHE A 34 -9.87 -2.10 -26.17
C PHE A 34 -9.04 -1.13 -27.02
N GLU A 35 -9.57 -0.72 -28.17
CA GLU A 35 -8.95 0.33 -28.97
C GLU A 35 -8.91 1.68 -28.24
N SER A 36 -7.91 2.50 -28.58
CA SER A 36 -7.73 3.82 -27.96
C SER A 36 -8.75 4.82 -28.49
N ASN A 37 -9.69 5.22 -27.64
CA ASN A 37 -10.71 6.20 -27.96
C ASN A 37 -11.07 7.06 -26.73
N GLY A 38 -12.02 8.00 -26.89
CA GLY A 38 -12.46 8.88 -25.80
C GLY A 38 -13.06 8.14 -24.60
N TYR A 39 -13.77 7.03 -24.83
CA TYR A 39 -14.34 6.22 -23.74
C TYR A 39 -13.24 5.51 -22.95
N LYS A 40 -12.24 4.93 -23.63
CA LYS A 40 -11.07 4.32 -22.97
C LYS A 40 -10.34 5.33 -22.07
N ARG A 41 -10.22 6.59 -22.50
CA ARG A 41 -9.61 7.65 -21.67
C ARG A 41 -10.41 7.92 -20.41
N ALA A 42 -11.74 8.04 -20.52
CA ALA A 42 -12.60 8.26 -19.35
C ALA A 42 -12.54 7.08 -18.36
N VAL A 43 -12.59 5.84 -18.85
CA VAL A 43 -12.48 4.64 -17.99
C VAL A 43 -11.09 4.54 -17.36
N LEU A 44 -10.03 4.96 -18.05
CA LEU A 44 -8.67 5.03 -17.48
C LEU A 44 -8.55 6.03 -16.33
N GLU A 45 -9.31 7.12 -16.33
CA GLU A 45 -9.34 8.08 -15.21
C GLU A 45 -9.98 7.43 -13.98
N ILE A 46 -11.17 6.83 -14.13
CA ILE A 46 -11.86 6.10 -13.06
C ILE A 46 -10.98 4.97 -12.50
N TYR A 47 -10.30 4.23 -13.38
CA TYR A 47 -9.35 3.18 -13.00
C TYR A 47 -8.21 3.72 -12.10
N LYS A 48 -7.64 4.88 -12.43
CA LYS A 48 -6.55 5.48 -11.66
C LYS A 48 -7.03 5.96 -10.29
N GLU A 49 -8.19 6.60 -10.22
CA GLU A 49 -8.77 7.05 -8.95
C GLU A 49 -9.07 5.87 -8.01
N LYS A 50 -9.66 4.79 -8.54
CA LYS A 50 -9.89 3.57 -7.77
C LYS A 50 -8.59 2.91 -7.32
N LYS A 51 -7.56 2.88 -8.18
CA LYS A 51 -6.22 2.40 -7.84
C LYS A 51 -5.64 3.15 -6.64
N GLU A 52 -5.71 4.47 -6.67
CA GLU A 52 -5.19 5.32 -5.61
C GLU A 52 -5.94 5.06 -4.29
N THR A 53 -7.26 4.93 -4.35
CA THR A 53 -8.11 4.61 -3.18
C THR A 53 -7.75 3.25 -2.58
N LEU A 54 -7.65 2.20 -3.40
CA LEU A 54 -7.30 0.85 -2.91
C LEU A 54 -5.87 0.80 -2.35
N ILE A 55 -4.93 1.53 -2.95
CA ILE A 55 -3.57 1.66 -2.41
C ILE A 55 -3.62 2.35 -1.04
N LYS A 56 -4.39 3.43 -0.91
CA LYS A 56 -4.60 4.13 0.37
C LYS A 56 -5.22 3.21 1.41
N ASP A 57 -6.21 2.39 1.06
CA ASP A 57 -6.87 1.46 1.96
C ASP A 57 -5.94 0.33 2.42
N VAL A 58 -5.15 -0.25 1.50
CA VAL A 58 -4.16 -1.30 1.83
C VAL A 58 -3.10 -0.77 2.80
N ILE A 59 -2.68 0.47 2.62
CA ILE A 59 -1.69 1.09 3.50
C ILE A 59 -2.34 1.51 4.82
N ASN A 60 -3.53 2.11 4.81
CA ASN A 60 -4.27 2.47 6.03
C ASN A 60 -4.77 1.27 6.84
N ASN A 61 -4.68 0.06 6.30
CA ASN A 61 -4.99 -1.16 7.01
C ASN A 61 -3.99 -1.39 8.17
N LYS A 62 -4.52 -1.61 9.40
CA LYS A 62 -3.76 -1.89 10.64
C LYS A 62 -2.68 -2.95 10.47
N GLU A 63 -2.86 -3.86 9.52
CA GLU A 63 -1.89 -4.91 9.18
C GLU A 63 -0.59 -4.35 8.56
N SER A 64 -0.69 -3.39 7.64
CA SER A 64 0.47 -2.73 7.03
C SER A 64 1.28 -1.96 8.08
N LEU A 65 0.59 -1.26 8.99
CA LEU A 65 1.22 -0.60 10.11
C LEU A 65 1.92 -1.61 11.03
N ARG A 66 1.29 -2.75 11.32
CA ARG A 66 1.87 -3.86 12.10
C ARG A 66 3.13 -4.41 11.44
N ILE A 67 3.10 -4.64 10.13
CA ILE A 67 4.24 -5.14 9.36
C ILE A 67 5.40 -4.15 9.44
N ILE A 68 5.17 -2.86 9.19
CA ILE A 68 6.22 -1.83 9.27
C ILE A 68 6.80 -1.74 10.68
N LYS A 69 5.97 -1.81 11.73
CA LYS A 69 6.43 -1.87 13.12
C LYS A 69 7.30 -3.10 13.38
N ASN A 70 6.90 -4.28 12.88
CA ASN A 70 7.69 -5.49 13.03
C ASN A 70 9.02 -5.44 12.27
N MET A 71 9.04 -4.83 11.08
CA MET A 71 10.26 -4.61 10.32
C MET A 71 11.23 -3.68 11.05
N ILE A 72 10.72 -2.68 11.76
CA ILE A 72 11.53 -1.83 12.63
C ILE A 72 12.03 -2.62 13.85
N LEU A 73 11.14 -3.29 14.58
CA LEU A 73 11.45 -3.90 15.87
C LEU A 73 12.31 -5.16 15.77
N PHE A 74 12.07 -5.99 14.75
CA PHE A 74 12.64 -7.33 14.64
C PHE A 74 13.45 -7.54 13.36
N GLY A 75 13.39 -6.59 12.41
CA GLY A 75 14.15 -6.69 11.17
C GLY A 75 15.65 -6.55 11.41
N ASN A 76 16.46 -7.14 10.52
CA ASN A 76 17.89 -6.87 10.46
C ASN A 76 18.17 -5.43 9.99
N GLU A 77 19.44 -4.99 10.00
CA GLU A 77 19.80 -3.61 9.64
C GLU A 77 19.28 -3.18 8.26
N GLU A 78 19.39 -4.05 7.25
CA GLU A 78 18.89 -3.79 5.90
C GLU A 78 17.35 -3.64 5.87
N THR A 79 16.64 -4.52 6.57
CA THR A 79 15.18 -4.48 6.71
C THR A 79 14.72 -3.22 7.41
N ARG A 80 15.42 -2.79 8.48
CA ARG A 80 15.12 -1.54 9.18
C ARG A 80 15.36 -0.32 8.30
N LYS A 81 16.47 -0.29 7.54
CA LYS A 81 16.75 0.77 6.56
C LYS A 81 15.69 0.84 5.47
N PHE A 82 15.21 -0.31 4.99
CA PHE A 82 14.11 -0.37 4.04
C PHE A 82 12.80 0.15 4.66
N ALA A 83 12.48 -0.23 5.90
CA ALA A 83 11.30 0.26 6.61
C ALA A 83 11.31 1.78 6.75
N SER A 84 12.46 2.41 7.05
CA SER A 84 12.53 3.88 7.15
C SER A 84 12.24 4.57 5.81
N ARG A 85 12.80 4.06 4.71
CA ARG A 85 12.51 4.57 3.35
C ARG A 85 11.03 4.43 3.01
N LEU A 86 10.43 3.30 3.38
CA LEU A 86 9.01 3.06 3.18
C LEU A 86 8.18 4.08 3.97
N ILE A 87 8.49 4.32 5.24
CA ILE A 87 7.79 5.32 6.07
C ILE A 87 7.81 6.72 5.42
N TYR A 88 8.96 7.15 4.89
CA TYR A 88 9.06 8.43 4.18
C TYR A 88 8.18 8.46 2.92
N ALA A 89 8.27 7.44 2.07
CA ALA A 89 7.45 7.36 0.85
C ALA A 89 5.94 7.38 1.17
N LEU A 90 5.51 6.67 2.22
CA LEU A 90 4.12 6.64 2.65
C LEU A 90 3.64 7.99 3.22
N GLY A 91 4.54 8.78 3.81
CA GLY A 91 4.24 10.14 4.24
C GLY A 91 4.18 11.15 3.09
N GLU A 92 5.09 11.07 2.11
CA GLU A 92 5.11 11.93 0.93
C GLU A 92 3.86 11.74 0.07
N GLU A 93 3.45 10.48 -0.12
CA GLU A 93 2.22 10.10 -0.84
C GLU A 93 0.94 10.36 -0.01
N LYS A 94 1.08 10.97 1.19
CA LYS A 94 -0.02 11.28 2.13
C LYS A 94 -0.90 10.08 2.46
N VAL A 95 -0.30 8.90 2.47
CA VAL A 95 -1.07 7.69 2.76
C VAL A 95 -1.24 7.52 4.25
N TYR A 96 -0.18 7.76 5.01
CA TYR A 96 -0.29 7.97 6.45
C TYR A 96 -0.24 9.46 6.77
N ASP A 97 -0.98 9.87 7.80
CA ASP A 97 -0.88 11.22 8.32
C ASP A 97 0.49 11.47 8.99
N SER A 98 0.79 12.75 9.22
CA SER A 98 2.06 13.18 9.82
C SER A 98 2.29 12.62 11.23
N THR A 99 1.23 12.30 11.98
CA THR A 99 1.33 11.72 13.33
C THR A 99 1.81 10.28 13.26
N VAL A 100 1.22 9.47 12.38
CA VAL A 100 1.61 8.08 12.15
C VAL A 100 3.04 8.00 11.61
N VAL A 101 3.38 8.85 10.64
CA VAL A 101 4.75 8.93 10.10
C VAL A 101 5.75 9.27 11.19
N SER A 102 5.46 10.30 11.99
CA SER A 102 6.35 10.73 13.09
C SER A 102 6.54 9.61 14.12
N TYR A 103 5.46 8.94 14.51
CA TYR A 103 5.51 7.80 15.42
C TYR A 103 6.42 6.67 14.91
N LEU A 104 6.30 6.29 13.63
CA LEU A 104 7.11 5.22 13.05
C LEU A 104 8.59 5.62 12.92
N LEU A 105 8.88 6.88 12.61
CA LEU A 105 10.25 7.40 12.57
C LEU A 105 10.89 7.45 13.97
N GLU A 106 10.14 7.80 15.00
CA GLU A 106 10.59 7.71 16.39
C GLU A 106 10.89 6.27 16.79
N LEU A 107 9.99 5.34 16.46
CA LEU A 107 10.19 3.91 16.70
C LEU A 107 11.47 3.39 16.03
N TYR A 108 11.73 3.81 14.78
CA TYR A 108 12.95 3.47 14.05
C TYR A 108 14.22 4.03 14.73
N LYS A 109 14.17 5.28 15.20
CA LYS A 109 15.29 5.89 15.94
C LYS A 109 15.58 5.15 17.24
N GLN A 110 14.55 4.78 18.00
CA GLN A 110 14.69 4.01 19.24
C GLN A 110 15.30 2.62 18.99
N SER A 111 14.84 1.94 17.93
CA SER A 111 15.37 0.62 17.55
C SER A 111 16.83 0.65 17.09
N ASN A 112 17.28 1.73 16.45
CA ASN A 112 18.68 1.89 16.02
C ASN A 112 19.59 2.53 17.08
N GLY A 113 19.02 3.27 18.05
CA GLY A 113 19.75 3.96 19.10
C GLY A 113 20.12 3.08 20.30
N ASN A 114 19.43 1.96 20.49
CA ASN A 114 19.72 1.00 21.54
C ASN A 114 20.37 -0.26 20.95
N GLY A 115 21.70 -0.34 21.04
CA GLY A 115 22.44 -1.59 20.89
C GLY A 115 22.18 -2.63 21.98
N GLU A 116 21.14 -2.46 22.79
CA GLU A 116 20.71 -3.41 23.81
C GLU A 116 19.21 -3.61 23.70
N VAL A 117 18.83 -4.77 23.15
CA VAL A 117 17.53 -5.37 23.41
C VAL A 117 17.56 -5.81 24.87
N ASN A 118 17.23 -4.92 25.79
CA ASN A 118 16.94 -5.33 27.16
C ASN A 118 15.68 -6.20 27.13
N GLY A 119 15.84 -7.47 27.52
CA GLY A 119 14.74 -8.38 27.80
C GLY A 119 14.62 -9.61 26.90
N VAL A 120 15.72 -10.31 26.61
CA VAL A 120 15.64 -11.77 26.68
C VAL A 120 15.93 -12.10 28.14
N GLU A 121 14.88 -12.35 28.93
CA GLU A 121 15.04 -13.07 30.18
C GLU A 121 15.81 -14.34 29.86
N LYS A 122 17.06 -14.41 30.30
CA LYS A 122 17.71 -15.69 30.47
C LYS A 122 16.90 -16.39 31.56
N GLU A 123 16.13 -17.39 31.18
CA GLU A 123 15.81 -18.47 32.10
C GLU A 123 17.16 -19.07 32.55
N GLU A 124 17.69 -18.55 33.65
CA GLU A 124 18.69 -19.25 34.43
C GLU A 124 17.97 -20.36 35.20
N ASN A 125 18.46 -21.58 34.98
CA ASN A 125 18.04 -22.82 35.61
C ASN A 125 17.85 -22.69 37.14
N ALA A 126 16.81 -23.34 37.63
CA ALA A 126 16.78 -23.97 38.95
C ALA A 126 16.32 -25.42 38.80
#